data_AF-A0AAV0M413-F1
#
_entry.id   AF-A0AAV0M413-F1
#
_cell.length_a   1.000
_cell.length_b   1.000
_cell.length_c   1.000
_cell.angle_alpha   90.00
_cell.angle_beta   90.00
_cell.angle_gamma   90.00
#
_symmetry.space_group_name_H-M   'P 1'
#
loop_
_entity.id
_entity.type
_entity.pdbx_description
1 polymer ?
#
loop_
_entity_poly.entity_id
_entity_poly.type
_entity_poly.pdbx_seq_one_letter_code
_entity_poly.pdbx_strand_id
1 'polypeptide(L)'
;MDADFIDSDALGLTFVREFEELGSRNFVELCPGGKNVIVNSKNREEYINLLIHHRFVTSISEQIVGEMSAEQRRILLFFWTSVMYLPVEGFRGLSSRLYIYKSREPHDHLPSSHTCFYRICFPPYPSKDIMQDRLRVITQEHIGRSFGTW
;
A
#
# COMPACT_ATOMS: atom_id res chain seq x y z
N MET A 1 2.66 -8.82 27.53
CA MET A 1 1.85 -9.67 26.64
C MET A 1 2.24 -9.26 25.24
N ASP A 2 3.15 -10.01 24.64
CA ASP A 2 3.74 -9.67 23.36
C ASP A 2 2.69 -9.91 22.27
N ALA A 3 2.34 -8.84 21.54
CA ALA A 3 1.34 -8.86 20.48
C ALA A 3 1.84 -9.59 19.20
N ASP A 4 3.03 -10.19 19.24
CA ASP A 4 3.72 -10.77 18.10
C ASP A 4 3.48 -12.28 17.89
N PHE A 5 2.61 -12.91 18.71
CA PHE A 5 2.28 -14.34 18.63
C PHE A 5 0.81 -14.62 18.33
N ILE A 6 0.18 -13.82 17.45
CA ILE A 6 -1.02 -14.31 16.76
C ILE A 6 -0.54 -15.32 15.74
N ASP A 7 -0.67 -16.60 16.09
CA ASP A 7 -0.35 -17.74 15.25
C ASP A 7 -0.98 -17.56 13.86
N SER A 8 -0.13 -17.50 12.84
CA SER A 8 -0.56 -17.38 11.43
C SER A 8 -1.57 -18.47 11.05
N ASP A 9 -1.50 -19.62 11.72
CA ASP A 9 -2.42 -20.75 11.52
C ASP A 9 -3.79 -20.53 12.17
N ALA A 10 -3.91 -19.66 13.18
CA ALA A 10 -5.19 -19.38 13.87
C ALA A 10 -6.10 -18.41 13.09
N LEU A 11 -5.54 -17.60 12.19
CA LEU A 11 -6.32 -16.63 11.40
C LEU A 11 -6.91 -17.23 10.12
N GLY A 12 -6.45 -18.41 9.68
CA GLY A 12 -6.94 -19.07 8.47
C GLY A 12 -6.81 -18.20 7.20
N LEU A 13 -5.83 -17.29 7.17
CA LEU A 13 -5.65 -16.37 6.06
C LEU A 13 -5.19 -17.12 4.80
N THR A 14 -5.72 -16.71 3.66
CA THR A 14 -5.32 -17.21 2.35
C THR A 14 -4.88 -16.04 1.47
N PHE A 15 -4.41 -16.30 0.26
CA PHE A 15 -3.97 -15.27 -0.70
C PHE A 15 -5.18 -14.56 -1.34
N VAL A 16 -6.08 -14.07 -0.49
CA VAL A 16 -7.34 -13.44 -0.84
C VAL A 16 -7.48 -12.16 -0.03
N ARG A 17 -7.80 -11.06 -0.70
CA ARG A 17 -8.24 -9.83 -0.05
C ARG A 17 -9.76 -9.84 -0.01
N GLU A 18 -10.33 -9.81 1.19
CA GLU A 18 -11.75 -9.52 1.34
C GLU A 18 -11.97 -8.04 1.62
N PHE A 19 -13.10 -7.53 1.15
CA PHE A 19 -13.53 -6.16 1.34
C PHE A 19 -15.05 -6.09 1.38
N GLU A 20 -15.58 -5.05 2.00
CA GLU A 20 -17.01 -4.83 2.09
C GLU A 20 -17.42 -3.77 1.08
N GLU A 21 -18.37 -4.11 0.22
CA GLU A 21 -18.90 -3.24 -0.83
C GLU A 21 -20.42 -3.38 -0.86
N LEU A 22 -21.13 -2.25 -0.76
CA LEU A 22 -22.60 -2.19 -0.74
C LEU A 22 -23.26 -3.10 0.32
N GLY A 23 -22.61 -3.25 1.49
CA GLY A 23 -23.09 -4.12 2.58
C GLY A 23 -22.90 -5.62 2.33
N SER A 24 -22.22 -6.00 1.25
CA SER A 24 -21.84 -7.38 0.95
C SER A 24 -20.35 -7.59 1.17
N ARG A 25 -19.98 -8.73 1.78
CA ARG A 25 -18.58 -9.16 1.92
C ARG A 25 -18.14 -9.81 0.60
N ASN A 26 -17.29 -9.10 -0.13
CA ASN A 26 -16.68 -9.57 -1.37
C ASN A 26 -15.23 -9.94 -1.14
N PHE A 27 -14.65 -10.63 -2.11
CA PHE A 27 -13.24 -10.99 -2.08
C PHE A 27 -12.63 -11.00 -3.47
N VAL A 28 -11.30 -10.86 -3.51
CA VAL A 28 -10.49 -10.96 -4.73
C VAL A 28 -9.26 -11.81 -4.42
N GLU A 29 -8.97 -12.77 -5.31
CA GLU A 29 -7.76 -13.56 -5.22
C GLU A 29 -6.55 -12.70 -5.62
N LEU A 30 -5.52 -12.67 -4.78
CA LEU A 30 -4.30 -11.90 -5.03
C LEU A 30 -3.37 -12.58 -6.04
N CYS A 31 -3.51 -13.89 -6.20
CA CYS A 31 -2.82 -14.71 -7.19
C CYS A 31 -3.75 -15.84 -7.66
N PRO A 32 -3.47 -16.47 -8.82
CA PRO A 32 -4.29 -17.57 -9.32
C PRO A 32 -4.40 -18.73 -8.31
N GLY A 33 -5.61 -19.06 -7.88
CA GLY A 33 -5.85 -20.13 -6.90
C GLY A 33 -5.53 -19.72 -5.46
N GLY A 34 -5.37 -18.43 -5.19
CA GLY A 34 -4.93 -17.90 -3.90
C GLY A 34 -5.80 -18.33 -2.71
N LYS A 35 -7.08 -18.62 -2.93
CA LYS A 35 -8.00 -19.15 -1.91
C LYS A 35 -7.58 -20.49 -1.30
N ASN A 36 -6.76 -21.27 -2.01
CA ASN A 36 -6.28 -22.57 -1.53
C ASN A 36 -4.88 -22.49 -0.92
N VAL A 37 -4.25 -21.31 -0.96
CA VAL A 37 -2.90 -21.08 -0.45
C VAL A 37 -2.99 -20.44 0.92
N ILE A 38 -2.70 -21.20 1.97
CA ILE A 38 -2.69 -20.70 3.35
C ILE A 38 -1.46 -19.83 3.57
N VAL A 39 -1.65 -18.67 4.20
CA VAL A 39 -0.58 -17.77 4.62
C VAL A 39 0.11 -18.36 5.86
N ASN A 40 1.44 -18.48 5.79
CA ASN A 40 2.30 -18.97 6.84
C ASN A 40 3.60 -18.15 6.87
N SER A 41 4.48 -18.43 7.84
CA SER A 41 5.74 -17.70 8.02
C SER A 41 6.65 -17.67 6.79
N LYS A 42 6.59 -18.69 5.91
CA LYS A 42 7.45 -18.80 4.71
C LYS A 42 6.94 -17.99 3.53
N ASN A 43 5.62 -17.80 3.41
CA ASN A 43 5.00 -17.08 2.28
C ASN A 43 4.34 -15.75 2.68
N ARG A 44 4.40 -15.38 3.97
CA ARG A 44 3.87 -14.12 4.52
C ARG A 44 4.36 -12.90 3.77
N GLU A 45 5.67 -12.86 3.46
CA GLU A 45 6.24 -11.71 2.78
C GLU A 45 5.62 -11.48 1.39
N GLU A 46 5.40 -12.57 0.65
CA GLU A 46 4.76 -12.53 -0.65
C GLU A 46 3.30 -12.10 -0.56
N TYR A 47 2.55 -12.63 0.40
CA TYR A 47 1.17 -12.23 0.67
C TYR A 47 1.07 -10.71 0.95
N ILE A 48 1.97 -10.18 1.78
CA ILE A 48 2.03 -8.75 2.09
C ILE A 48 2.38 -7.92 0.85
N ASN A 49 3.37 -8.36 0.06
CA ASN A 49 3.75 -7.67 -1.18
C ASN A 49 2.58 -7.60 -2.18
N LEU A 50 1.83 -8.69 -2.35
CA LEU A 50 0.67 -8.75 -3.23
C LEU A 50 -0.48 -7.86 -2.71
N LEU A 51 -0.70 -7.82 -1.40
CA LEU A 51 -1.67 -6.89 -0.80
C LEU A 51 -1.30 -5.44 -1.11
N ILE A 52 -0.03 -5.06 -0.91
CA ILE A 52 0.46 -3.71 -1.19
C ILE A 52 0.27 -3.38 -2.68
N HIS A 53 0.68 -4.30 -3.56
CA HIS A 53 0.50 -4.14 -5.00
C HIS A 53 -0.96 -3.88 -5.35
N HIS A 54 -1.86 -4.78 -4.97
CA HIS A 54 -3.29 -4.66 -5.22
C HIS A 54 -3.86 -3.35 -4.66
N ARG A 55 -3.43 -2.94 -3.46
CA ARG A 55 -3.91 -1.68 -2.88
C ARG A 55 -3.46 -0.47 -3.69
N PHE A 56 -2.22 -0.45 -4.17
CA PHE A 56 -1.74 0.67 -4.96
C PHE A 56 -2.33 0.71 -6.36
N VAL A 57 -2.50 -0.44 -7.01
CA VAL A 57 -3.21 -0.55 -8.29
C VAL A 57 -4.62 0.03 -8.18
N THR A 58 -5.37 -0.41 -7.16
CA THR A 58 -6.75 0.05 -6.95
C THR A 58 -6.86 1.54 -6.58
N SER A 59 -5.78 2.14 -6.07
CA SER A 59 -5.80 3.53 -5.64
C SER A 59 -5.18 4.48 -6.69
N ILE A 60 -4.11 4.06 -7.37
CA ILE A 60 -3.31 4.90 -8.29
C ILE A 60 -3.53 4.48 -9.74
N SER A 61 -2.85 3.43 -10.21
CA SER A 61 -2.86 2.96 -11.60
C SER A 61 -2.05 1.68 -11.73
N GLU A 62 -2.56 0.67 -12.45
CA GLU A 62 -1.81 -0.54 -12.80
C GLU A 62 -0.49 -0.21 -13.51
N GLN A 63 -0.53 0.69 -14.50
CA GLN A 63 0.64 1.03 -15.32
C GLN A 63 1.79 1.57 -14.47
N ILE A 64 1.48 2.45 -13.51
CA ILE A 64 2.52 3.09 -12.67
C ILE A 64 3.05 2.08 -11.66
N VAL A 65 2.15 1.36 -10.99
CA VAL A 65 2.52 0.44 -9.90
C VAL A 65 3.22 -0.80 -10.44
N GLY A 66 2.83 -1.29 -11.62
CA GLY A 66 3.45 -2.41 -12.31
C GLY A 66 4.93 -2.18 -12.64
N GLU A 67 5.32 -0.92 -12.90
CA GLU A 67 6.72 -0.53 -13.13
C GLU A 67 7.54 -0.37 -11.84
N MET A 68 6.91 -0.36 -10.66
CA MET A 68 7.60 -0.23 -9.38
C MET A 68 8.10 -1.58 -8.86
N SER A 69 9.31 -1.62 -8.30
CA SER A 69 9.82 -2.80 -7.58
C SER A 69 9.08 -3.02 -6.25
N ALA A 70 9.23 -4.21 -5.65
CA ALA A 70 8.66 -4.49 -4.33
C ALA A 70 9.19 -3.52 -3.26
N GLU A 71 10.47 -3.17 -3.32
CA GLU A 71 11.12 -2.20 -2.43
C GLU A 71 10.53 -0.80 -2.62
N GLN A 72 10.36 -0.33 -3.86
CA GLN A 72 9.75 0.98 -4.13
C GLN A 72 8.31 1.05 -3.60
N ARG A 73 7.54 -0.03 -3.75
CA ARG A 73 6.19 -0.12 -3.18
C ARG A 73 6.21 -0.08 -1.65
N ARG A 74 7.19 -0.71 -1.00
CA ARG A 74 7.37 -0.62 0.47
C ARG A 74 7.75 0.79 0.90
N ILE A 75 8.64 1.47 0.18
CA ILE A 75 9.01 2.86 0.47
C ILE A 75 7.80 3.78 0.29
N LEU A 76 7.00 3.58 -0.76
CA LEU A 76 5.76 4.33 -0.96
C LEU A 76 4.74 4.09 0.17
N LEU A 77 4.60 2.84 0.62
CA LEU A 77 3.75 2.51 1.75
C LEU A 77 4.21 3.26 3.00
N PHE A 78 5.51 3.22 3.29
CA PHE A 78 6.10 3.94 4.41
C PHE A 78 5.88 5.45 4.26
N PHE A 79 6.10 6.02 3.08
CA PHE A 79 5.83 7.44 2.82
C PHE A 79 4.37 7.79 3.13
N TRP A 80 3.41 6.96 2.70
CA TRP A 80 1.98 7.19 2.91
C TRP A 80 1.55 7.01 4.37
N THR A 81 2.08 6.00 5.06
CA THR A 81 1.52 5.54 6.35
C THR A 81 2.45 5.68 7.54
N SER A 82 3.74 5.91 7.31
CA SER A 82 4.83 5.72 8.27
C SER A 82 4.91 4.31 8.85
N VAL A 83 4.28 3.31 8.20
CA VAL A 83 4.31 1.90 8.61
C VAL A 83 5.38 1.17 7.79
N MET A 84 6.40 0.65 8.47
CA MET A 84 7.49 -0.12 7.84
C MET A 84 7.05 -1.53 7.46
N TYR A 85 6.18 -2.15 8.26
CA TYR A 85 5.72 -3.52 8.06
C TYR A 85 4.22 -3.61 8.32
N LEU A 86 3.48 -4.19 7.38
CA LEU A 86 2.05 -4.45 7.60
C LEU A 86 1.87 -5.60 8.62
N PRO A 87 0.83 -5.50 9.47
CA PRO A 87 0.34 -6.62 10.27
C PRO A 87 -0.01 -7.84 9.40
N VAL A 88 -0.17 -9.01 10.03
CA VAL A 88 -0.55 -10.23 9.30
C VAL A 88 -1.93 -10.12 8.65
N GLU A 89 -2.81 -9.31 9.24
CA GLU A 89 -4.12 -8.92 8.73
C GLU A 89 -4.03 -7.92 7.55
N GLY A 90 -2.82 -7.52 7.17
CA GLY A 90 -2.57 -6.56 6.10
C GLY A 90 -3.14 -5.18 6.42
N PHE A 91 -3.77 -4.54 5.43
CA PHE A 91 -4.39 -3.22 5.60
C PHE A 91 -5.58 -3.20 6.56
N ARG A 92 -6.17 -4.35 6.91
CA ARG A 92 -7.24 -4.41 7.92
C ARG A 92 -6.73 -4.18 9.34
N GLY A 93 -5.45 -4.44 9.59
CA GLY A 93 -4.81 -4.14 10.88
C GLY A 93 -4.47 -2.66 11.06
N LEU A 94 -4.68 -1.81 10.04
CA LEU A 94 -4.46 -0.37 10.16
C LEU A 94 -5.64 0.30 10.85
N SER A 95 -5.37 1.33 11.65
CA SER A 95 -6.39 2.10 12.39
C SER A 95 -7.39 2.85 11.50
N SER A 96 -7.08 2.99 10.20
CA SER A 96 -7.94 3.64 9.21
C SER A 96 -7.65 3.10 7.81
N ARG A 97 -8.58 3.36 6.87
CA ARG A 97 -8.39 3.03 5.45
C ARG A 97 -7.41 4.03 4.82
N LEU A 98 -6.63 3.58 3.84
CA LEU A 98 -5.78 4.48 3.04
C LEU A 98 -6.63 5.35 2.11
N TYR A 99 -6.43 6.65 2.14
CA TYR A 99 -7.13 7.63 1.30
C TYR A 99 -6.19 8.36 0.36
N ILE A 100 -6.63 8.52 -0.89
CA ILE A 100 -5.99 9.41 -1.85
C ILE A 100 -6.77 10.70 -1.92
N TYR A 101 -6.06 11.81 -1.85
CA TYR A 101 -6.62 13.14 -1.94
C TYR A 101 -5.96 13.93 -3.06
N LYS A 102 -6.74 14.72 -3.79
CA LYS A 102 -6.20 15.66 -4.78
C LYS A 102 -5.92 16.99 -4.09
N SER A 103 -4.66 17.39 -4.03
CA SER A 103 -4.28 18.67 -3.42
C SER A 103 -4.55 19.84 -4.37
N ARG A 104 -4.51 21.06 -3.81
CA ARG A 104 -4.56 22.32 -4.56
C ARG A 104 -3.17 22.91 -4.79
N GLU A 105 -2.13 22.16 -4.44
CA GLU A 105 -0.75 22.58 -4.61
C GLU A 105 -0.41 22.71 -6.11
N PRO A 106 0.59 23.53 -6.44
CA PRO A 106 1.17 23.58 -7.78
C PRO A 106 1.57 22.20 -8.33
N HIS A 107 1.46 22.02 -9.64
CA HIS A 107 1.66 20.72 -10.31
C HIS A 107 3.14 20.28 -10.39
N ASP A 108 4.07 21.16 -10.07
CA ASP A 108 5.51 20.93 -9.95
C ASP A 108 5.91 20.34 -8.59
N HIS A 109 5.06 20.43 -7.58
CA HIS A 109 5.31 19.87 -6.25
C HIS A 109 5.30 18.33 -6.25
N LEU A 110 6.04 17.74 -5.31
CA LEU A 110 5.98 16.31 -5.02
C LEU A 110 4.67 15.94 -4.31
N PRO A 111 4.24 14.67 -4.35
CA PRO A 111 3.15 14.20 -3.52
C PRO A 111 3.52 14.41 -2.05
N SER A 112 2.53 14.69 -1.21
CA SER A 112 2.71 14.81 0.23
C SER A 112 1.88 13.77 0.97
N SER A 113 2.29 13.41 2.19
CA SER A 113 1.53 12.46 3.01
C SER A 113 1.18 13.07 4.37
N HIS A 114 0.03 12.65 4.87
CA HIS A 114 -0.41 12.89 6.24
C HIS A 114 -0.60 11.52 6.88
N THR A 115 0.50 10.99 7.39
CA THR A 115 0.62 9.62 7.91
C THR A 115 -0.35 9.35 9.06
N CYS A 116 -0.61 10.35 9.91
CA CYS A 116 -1.60 10.28 11.00
C CYS A 116 -3.03 9.93 10.52
N PHE A 117 -3.36 10.24 9.27
CA PHE A 117 -4.68 10.00 8.66
C PHE A 117 -4.64 8.99 7.51
N TYR A 118 -3.48 8.35 7.29
CA TYR A 118 -3.26 7.46 6.14
C TYR A 118 -3.70 8.09 4.82
N ARG A 119 -3.36 9.37 4.65
CA ARG A 119 -3.71 10.15 3.46
C ARG A 119 -2.46 10.48 2.66
N ILE A 120 -2.49 10.19 1.36
CA ILE A 120 -1.53 10.71 0.40
C ILE A 120 -2.23 11.74 -0.49
N CYS A 121 -1.56 12.85 -0.72
CA CYS A 121 -2.04 14.01 -1.45
C CYS A 121 -1.26 14.14 -2.75
N PHE A 122 -1.97 14.06 -3.88
CA PHE A 122 -1.38 14.28 -5.20
C PHE A 122 -1.75 15.67 -5.72
N PRO A 123 -0.76 16.49 -6.11
CA PRO A 123 -0.99 17.66 -6.95
C PRO A 123 -1.69 17.30 -8.27
N PRO A 124 -2.31 18.28 -8.96
CA PRO A 124 -3.00 18.06 -10.22
C PRO A 124 -1.99 17.87 -11.36
N TYR A 125 -1.32 16.72 -11.41
CA TYR A 125 -0.37 16.40 -12.47
C TYR A 125 -1.05 16.33 -13.84
N PRO A 126 -0.49 16.97 -14.88
CA PRO A 126 -1.13 17.04 -16.19
C PRO A 126 -0.99 15.74 -17.00
N SER A 127 -0.06 14.84 -16.64
CA SER A 127 0.09 13.53 -17.27
C SER A 127 0.46 12.43 -16.25
N LYS A 128 0.22 11.17 -16.65
CA LYS A 128 0.66 10.00 -15.87
C LYS A 128 2.18 9.91 -15.77
N ASP A 129 2.91 10.30 -16.83
CA ASP A 129 4.37 10.27 -16.85
C ASP A 129 4.95 11.17 -15.76
N ILE A 130 4.38 12.38 -15.59
CA ILE A 130 4.80 13.29 -14.52
C ILE A 130 4.47 12.69 -13.15
N MET A 131 3.26 12.15 -12.96
CA MET A 131 2.91 11.49 -11.69
C MET A 131 3.89 10.34 -11.37
N GLN A 132 4.24 9.56 -12.38
CA GLN A 132 5.18 8.45 -12.27
C GLN A 132 6.58 8.92 -11.90
N ASP A 133 7.11 9.95 -12.57
CA ASP A 133 8.42 10.52 -12.25
C ASP A 133 8.45 11.05 -10.82
N ARG A 134 7.39 11.75 -10.39
CA ARG A 134 7.28 12.27 -9.02
C ARG A 134 7.17 11.16 -7.98
N LEU A 135 6.45 10.08 -8.29
CA LEU A 135 6.40 8.87 -7.46
C LEU A 135 7.75 8.16 -7.39
N ARG A 136 8.51 8.09 -8.50
CA ARG A 136 9.88 7.56 -8.50
C ARG A 136 10.78 8.36 -7.57
N VAL A 137 10.66 9.69 -7.55
CA VAL A 137 11.46 10.55 -6.65
C VAL A 137 11.17 10.25 -5.17
N ILE A 138 9.91 10.20 -4.74
CA ILE A 138 9.59 9.93 -3.33
C ILE A 138 9.85 8.49 -2.90
N THR A 139 9.99 7.57 -3.86
CA THR A 139 10.34 6.16 -3.60
C THR A 139 11.83 5.89 -3.63
N GLN A 140 12.67 6.91 -3.84
CA GLN A 140 14.11 6.82 -3.58
C GLN A 140 14.37 6.88 -2.07
N GLU A 141 15.24 5.98 -1.58
CA GLU A 141 15.43 5.69 -0.16
C GLU A 141 15.81 6.91 0.70
N HIS A 142 16.53 7.87 0.10
CA HIS A 142 16.94 9.12 0.75
C HIS A 142 15.82 10.16 0.90
N ILE A 143 14.80 10.12 0.04
CA ILE A 143 13.71 11.11 0.01
C ILE A 143 12.48 10.57 0.74
N GLY A 144 12.13 9.30 0.55
CA GLY A 144 10.97 8.66 1.18
C GLY A 144 11.04 8.57 2.71
N ARG A 145 12.24 8.77 3.29
CA ARG A 145 12.48 8.85 4.74
C ARG A 145 12.74 10.28 5.23
N SER A 146 12.83 11.27 4.34
CA SER A 146 13.03 12.67 4.69
C SER A 146 11.70 13.36 4.93
N PHE A 147 11.53 13.95 6.12
CA PHE A 147 10.33 14.72 6.46
C PHE A 147 10.47 16.14 5.89
N GLY A 148 9.97 16.34 4.67
CA GLY A 148 9.56 17.65 4.14
C GLY A 148 10.53 18.81 4.36
N THR A 149 11.58 18.92 3.55
CA THR A 149 12.33 20.17 3.37
C THR A 149 12.78 20.31 1.92
N TRP A 150 11.87 20.40 0.94
CA TRP A 150 12.22 20.76 -0.43
C TRP A 150 11.09 21.57 -1.08
#